data_AF-A0A643F2Y5-F1
#
_entry.id   AF-A0A643F2Y5-F1
#
_cell.length_a   1.000
_cell.length_b   1.000
_cell.length_c   1.000
_cell.angle_alpha   90.00
_cell.angle_beta   90.00
_cell.angle_gamma   90.00
#
_symmetry.space_group_name_H-M   'P 1'
#
loop_
_entity.id
_entity.type
_entity.pdbx_description
1 polymer ?
#
loop_
_entity_poly.entity_id
_entity_poly.type
_entity_poly.pdbx_seq_one_letter_code
_entity_poly.pdbx_strand_id
1 'polypeptide(L)'
;PPAPPAPPVAAAPAGPVALPASALRYVTMPRLVYPAAARRLGETGTALVRVVVDVNGLPREVTLHQSSGHPRLDQAALDAMRGARFQPYRVDGKAVEAVAIAPLAFQLR
;
A
#
# COMPACT_ATOMS: atom_id res chain seq x y z
N PRO A 1 -12.44 -26.57 -4.76
CA PRO A 1 -12.99 -25.42 -4.01
C PRO A 1 -12.39 -24.09 -4.53
N PRO A 2 -13.21 -23.04 -4.75
CA PRO A 2 -12.86 -21.92 -5.62
C PRO A 2 -12.32 -20.70 -4.86
N ALA A 3 -11.23 -20.13 -5.36
CA ALA A 3 -11.07 -18.68 -5.45
C ALA A 3 -10.50 -18.42 -6.85
N PRO A 4 -11.27 -17.92 -7.82
CA PRO A 4 -10.73 -17.58 -9.12
C PRO A 4 -9.68 -16.47 -8.94
N PRO A 5 -8.48 -16.55 -9.57
CA PRO A 5 -7.62 -15.39 -9.67
C PRO A 5 -8.41 -14.34 -10.45
N ALA A 6 -8.69 -13.19 -9.83
CA ALA A 6 -9.33 -12.08 -10.52
C ALA A 6 -8.52 -11.76 -11.79
N PRO A 7 -9.19 -11.59 -12.95
CA PRO A 7 -8.52 -11.49 -14.24
C PRO A 7 -7.55 -10.29 -14.26
N PRO A 8 -6.45 -10.36 -15.02
CA PRO A 8 -5.69 -9.17 -15.35
C PRO A 8 -6.62 -8.36 -16.25
N VAL A 9 -7.30 -7.36 -15.68
CA VAL A 9 -8.06 -6.40 -16.47
C VAL A 9 -7.03 -5.65 -17.30
N ALA A 10 -6.91 -6.05 -18.56
CA ALA A 10 -6.34 -5.26 -19.62
C ALA A 10 -7.18 -3.97 -19.75
N ALA A 11 -6.83 -2.95 -18.98
CA ALA A 11 -7.26 -1.58 -19.20
C ALA A 11 -6.12 -0.84 -19.91
N ALA A 12 -6.44 -0.23 -21.05
CA ALA A 12 -5.57 0.65 -21.82
C ALA A 12 -4.82 1.67 -20.92
N PRO A 13 -3.61 2.12 -21.30
CA PRO A 13 -2.74 2.91 -20.46
C PRO A 13 -3.23 4.36 -20.38
N ALA A 14 -4.18 4.62 -19.49
CA ALA A 14 -4.58 5.97 -19.07
C ALA A 14 -4.74 6.08 -17.54
N GLY A 15 -4.18 5.11 -16.80
CA GLY A 15 -4.19 5.08 -15.35
C GLY A 15 -2.78 5.26 -14.76
N PRO A 16 -2.69 5.48 -13.44
CA PRO A 16 -1.40 5.59 -12.73
C PRO A 16 -0.48 4.42 -13.08
N VAL A 17 0.79 4.71 -13.35
CA VAL A 17 1.79 3.71 -13.71
C VAL A 17 1.96 2.73 -12.56
N ALA A 18 1.66 1.45 -12.79
CA ALA A 18 1.88 0.41 -11.80
C ALA A 18 3.38 0.17 -11.59
N LEU A 19 3.87 0.55 -10.42
CA LEU A 19 5.25 0.33 -10.01
C LEU A 19 5.34 -0.96 -9.19
N PRO A 20 6.35 -1.80 -9.45
CA PRO A 20 6.69 -2.86 -8.52
C PRO A 20 7.10 -2.24 -7.18
N ALA A 21 6.89 -2.96 -6.08
CA ALA A 21 7.31 -2.50 -4.75
C ALA A 21 8.80 -2.12 -4.68
N SER A 22 9.65 -2.76 -5.50
CA SER A 22 11.08 -2.46 -5.62
C SER A 22 11.39 -1.11 -6.27
N ALA A 23 10.50 -0.59 -7.13
CA ALA A 23 10.64 0.73 -7.74
C ALA A 23 10.07 1.85 -6.86
N LEU A 24 9.26 1.49 -5.85
CA LEU A 24 8.68 2.42 -4.91
C LEU A 24 9.76 2.88 -3.91
N ARG A 25 10.27 4.10 -4.11
CA ARG A 25 11.22 4.70 -3.17
C ARG A 25 10.45 5.45 -2.08
N TYR A 26 10.68 5.07 -0.83
CA TYR A 26 10.15 5.76 0.33
C TYR A 26 11.05 6.96 0.68
N VAL A 27 10.46 8.15 0.72
CA VAL A 27 11.10 9.36 1.25
C VAL A 27 10.90 9.41 2.76
N THR A 28 9.67 9.12 3.20
CA THR A 28 9.33 8.94 4.61
C THR A 28 8.68 7.59 4.74
N MET A 29 9.30 6.70 5.50
CA MET A 29 8.76 5.36 5.72
C MET A 29 7.41 5.44 6.44
N PRO A 30 6.42 4.63 6.03
CA PRO A 30 5.19 4.45 6.79
C PRO A 30 5.54 3.96 8.19
N ARG A 31 5.04 4.65 9.21
CA ARG A 31 5.19 4.19 10.58
C ARG A 31 4.13 3.15 10.86
N LEU A 32 4.47 1.86 10.73
CA LEU A 32 3.58 0.78 11.18
C LEU A 32 3.36 0.91 12.69
N VAL A 33 2.20 1.43 13.07
CA VAL A 33 1.77 1.45 14.46
C VAL A 33 0.97 0.18 14.71
N TYR A 34 1.47 -0.69 15.57
CA TYR A 34 0.70 -1.85 16.01
C TYR A 34 -0.37 -1.37 17.00
N PRO A 35 -1.67 -1.52 16.70
CA PRO A 35 -2.72 -1.11 17.64
C PRO A 35 -2.58 -1.86 18.96
N ALA A 36 -2.61 -1.14 20.09
CA ALA A 36 -2.51 -1.76 21.42
C ALA A 36 -3.58 -2.84 21.63
N ALA A 37 -4.77 -2.64 21.05
CA ALA A 37 -5.85 -3.61 21.10
C ALA A 37 -5.50 -4.91 20.36
N ALA A 38 -4.94 -4.81 19.15
CA ALA A 38 -4.47 -5.96 18.38
C ALA A 38 -3.31 -6.68 19.06
N ARG A 39 -2.41 -5.92 19.69
CA ARG A 39 -1.30 -6.47 20.47
C ARG A 39 -1.78 -7.25 21.69
N ARG A 40 -2.81 -6.76 22.38
CA ARG A 40 -3.42 -7.45 23.53
C ARG A 40 -4.15 -8.74 23.13
N LEU A 41 -4.70 -8.78 21.92
CA LEU A 41 -5.44 -9.93 21.39
C LEU A 41 -4.59 -10.95 20.63
N GLY A 42 -3.31 -10.66 20.41
CA GLY A 42 -2.45 -11.58 19.66
C GLY A 42 -2.67 -11.54 18.13
N GLU A 43 -3.34 -10.52 17.59
CA GLU A 43 -3.77 -10.48 16.18
C GLU A 43 -2.58 -10.21 15.26
N THR A 44 -2.10 -11.19 14.49
CA THR A 44 -1.01 -11.03 13.50
C THR A 44 -1.49 -11.26 12.07
N GLY A 45 -0.79 -10.69 11.09
CA GLY A 45 -1.08 -10.92 9.67
C GLY A 45 -0.36 -9.94 8.76
N THR A 46 -0.53 -10.11 7.45
CA THR A 46 0.07 -9.22 6.43
C THR A 46 -1.01 -8.51 5.66
N ALA A 47 -1.10 -7.18 5.78
CA ALA A 47 -2.01 -6.36 4.99
C ALA A 47 -1.31 -5.88 3.73
N LEU A 48 -1.92 -6.05 2.55
CA LEU A 48 -1.43 -5.41 1.32
C LEU A 48 -2.16 -4.08 1.16
N VAL A 49 -1.42 -2.99 1.16
CA VAL A 49 -1.98 -1.65 0.97
C VAL A 49 -1.59 -1.13 -0.41
N ARG A 50 -2.60 -0.76 -1.20
CA ARG A 50 -2.43 -0.07 -2.48
C ARG A 50 -2.37 1.42 -2.21
N VAL A 51 -1.29 2.06 -2.64
CA VAL A 51 -1.12 3.51 -2.58
C VAL A 51 -0.98 4.06 -3.99
N VAL A 52 -1.76 5.10 -4.29
CA VAL A 52 -1.58 5.94 -5.48
C VAL A 52 -0.74 7.13 -5.05
N VAL A 53 0.44 7.23 -5.60
CA VAL A 53 1.40 8.31 -5.41
C VAL A 53 1.20 9.32 -6.54
N ASP A 54 0.93 10.57 -6.15
CA ASP A 54 0.78 11.68 -7.07
C ASP A 54 2.13 12.10 -7.69
N VAL A 55 2.08 12.95 -8.71
CA VAL A 55 3.26 13.56 -9.36
C VAL A 55 4.18 14.32 -8.39
N ASN A 56 3.67 14.68 -7.20
CA ASN A 56 4.40 15.33 -6.12
C ASN A 56 5.05 14.35 -5.11
N GLY A 57 4.80 13.04 -5.21
CA GLY A 57 5.31 12.04 -4.26
C GLY A 57 4.44 11.90 -3.00
N LEU A 58 3.23 12.44 -3.04
CA LEU A 58 2.26 12.36 -1.95
C LEU A 58 1.29 11.20 -2.20
N PRO A 59 0.90 10.46 -1.15
CA PRO A 59 -0.16 9.46 -1.26
C PRO A 59 -1.50 10.16 -1.54
N ARG A 60 -1.96 10.11 -2.78
CA ARG A 60 -3.26 10.64 -3.23
C ARG A 60 -4.40 9.76 -2.74
N GLU A 61 -4.21 8.45 -2.86
CA GLU A 61 -5.22 7.45 -2.50
C GLU A 61 -4.55 6.29 -1.78
N VAL A 62 -5.12 5.88 -0.65
CA VAL A 62 -4.64 4.73 0.13
C VAL A 62 -5.82 3.79 0.32
N THR A 63 -5.74 2.62 -0.30
CA THR A 63 -6.79 1.60 -0.32
C THR A 63 -6.23 0.26 0.12
N LEU A 64 -7.07 -0.53 0.79
CA LEU A 64 -6.69 -1.87 1.21
C LEU A 64 -6.78 -2.80 0.00
N HIS A 65 -5.64 -3.33 -0.44
CA HIS A 65 -5.61 -4.30 -1.54
C HIS A 65 -5.94 -5.71 -1.03
N GLN A 66 -5.41 -6.07 0.12
CA GLN A 66 -5.69 -7.35 0.77
C GLN A 66 -5.68 -7.14 2.28
N SER A 67 -6.74 -7.62 2.93
CA SER A 67 -6.86 -7.57 4.39
C SER A 67 -5.87 -8.54 5.04
N SER A 68 -5.30 -8.13 6.18
CA SER A 68 -4.51 -9.02 7.04
C SER A 68 -5.37 -10.02 7.82
N GLY A 69 -6.69 -10.04 7.61
CA GLY A 69 -7.65 -10.85 8.37
C GLY A 69 -8.16 -10.18 9.65
N HIS A 70 -7.68 -8.97 9.96
CA HIS A 70 -8.08 -8.24 11.17
C HIS A 70 -8.30 -6.76 10.84
N PRO A 71 -9.52 -6.23 11.02
CA PRO A 71 -9.86 -4.86 10.61
C PRO A 71 -9.02 -3.78 11.32
N ARG A 72 -8.53 -4.08 12.54
CA ARG A 72 -7.65 -3.19 13.31
C ARG A 72 -6.28 -3.03 12.69
N LEU A 73 -5.70 -4.13 12.22
CA LEU A 73 -4.42 -4.13 11.51
C LEU A 73 -4.57 -3.47 10.15
N ASP A 74 -5.69 -3.72 9.46
CA ASP A 74 -6.00 -3.07 8.18
C ASP A 74 -6.09 -1.54 8.33
N GLN A 75 -6.82 -1.05 9.32
CA GLN A 75 -6.90 0.39 9.60
C GLN A 75 -5.53 0.97 9.95
N ALA A 76 -4.74 0.28 10.77
CA ALA A 76 -3.39 0.72 11.11
C ALA A 76 -2.46 0.76 9.89
N ALA A 77 -2.60 -0.19 8.97
CA ALA A 77 -1.85 -0.24 7.73
C ALA A 77 -2.19 0.96 6.82
N LEU A 78 -3.49 1.27 6.68
CA LEU A 78 -3.96 2.42 5.92
C LEU A 78 -3.46 3.74 6.53
N ASP A 79 -3.53 3.88 7.86
CA ASP A 79 -3.08 5.08 8.56
C ASP A 79 -1.55 5.28 8.42
N ALA A 80 -0.78 4.21 8.60
CA ALA A 80 0.67 4.22 8.41
C ALA A 80 1.06 4.68 7.00
N MET A 81 0.34 4.19 5.98
CA MET A 81 0.58 4.54 4.57
C MET A 81 0.13 5.96 4.23
N ARG A 82 -0.90 6.50 4.88
CA ARG A 82 -1.32 7.90 4.73
C ARG A 82 -0.26 8.88 5.25
N GLY A 83 0.46 8.52 6.30
CA GLY A 83 1.57 9.32 6.83
C GLY A 83 2.89 9.15 6.07
N ALA A 84 2.98 8.21 5.13
CA ALA A 84 4.19 7.97 4.36
C ALA A 84 4.36 9.00 3.24
N ARG A 85 5.61 9.24 2.84
CA ARG A 85 5.94 10.01 1.62
C ARG A 85 6.75 9.15 0.68
N PHE A 86 6.46 9.31 -0.60
CA PHE A 86 7.06 8.53 -1.67
C PHE A 86 7.84 9.47 -2.59
N GLN A 87 8.80 8.92 -3.30
CA GLN A 87 9.49 9.66 -4.33
C GLN A 87 8.57 9.74 -5.56
N PRO A 88 8.29 10.93 -6.11
CA PRO A 88 7.48 11.04 -7.31
C PRO A 88 8.15 10.29 -8.46
N TYR A 89 7.36 9.50 -9.18
CA TYR A 89 7.85 8.78 -10.34
C TYR A 89 7.86 9.71 -11.56
N ARG A 90 8.96 9.68 -12.31
CA ARG A 90 9.12 10.48 -13.52
C ARG A 90 9.40 9.56 -14.69
N VAL A 91 8.57 9.62 -15.72
CA VAL A 91 8.73 8.90 -16.99
C VAL A 91 9.04 9.94 -18.05
N ASP A 92 10.15 9.77 -18.76
CA ASP A 92 10.54 10.70 -19.83
C ASP A 92 10.64 12.17 -19.37
N GLY A 93 11.11 12.38 -18.14
CA GLY A 93 11.21 13.72 -17.52
C GLY A 93 9.88 14.32 -17.03
N LYS A 94 8.74 13.66 -17.29
CA LYS A 94 7.42 14.09 -16.81
C LYS A 94 7.06 13.32 -15.54
N ALA A 95 6.64 14.05 -14.50
CA ALA A 95 6.11 13.42 -13.30
C ALA A 95 4.76 12.79 -13.63
N VAL A 96 4.59 11.52 -13.27
CA VAL A 96 3.38 10.74 -13.53
C VAL A 96 2.86 10.16 -12.24
N GLU A 97 1.54 10.01 -12.16
CA GLU A 97 0.93 9.27 -11.06
C GLU A 97 1.39 7.81 -11.12
N ALA A 98 1.76 7.28 -9.97
CA ALA A 98 2.23 5.91 -9.84
C ALA A 98 1.37 5.18 -8.82
N VAL A 99 1.12 3.90 -9.03
CA VAL A 99 0.45 3.05 -8.06
C VAL A 99 1.39 1.95 -7.61
N ALA A 100 1.45 1.71 -6.31
CA ALA A 100 2.25 0.63 -5.75
C ALA A 100 1.52 -0.10 -4.63
N ILE A 101 1.89 -1.36 -4.44
CA ILE A 101 1.33 -2.24 -3.41
C ILE A 101 2.43 -2.51 -2.39
N ALA A 102 2.22 -2.03 -1.17
CA ALA A 102 3.13 -2.22 -0.06
C ALA A 102 2.60 -3.35 0.86
N PRO A 103 3.39 -4.40 1.12
CA PRO A 103 3.06 -5.39 2.12
C PRO A 103 3.44 -4.88 3.53
N LEU A 104 2.47 -4.82 4.43
CA LEU A 104 2.63 -4.45 5.83
C LEU A 104 2.44 -5.69 6.70
N ALA A 105 3.55 -6.27 7.16
CA ALA A 105 3.54 -7.43 8.05
C ALA A 105 3.44 -6.99 9.52
N PHE A 106 2.39 -7.44 10.20
CA PHE A 106 2.17 -7.25 11.63
C PHE A 106 2.52 -8.53 12.37
N GLN A 107 3.65 -8.50 13.07
CA GLN A 107 4.15 -9.62 13.88
C GLN A 107 4.34 -9.18 15.32
N LEU A 108 3.93 -10.03 16.26
CA LEU A 108 4.25 -9.90 17.67
C LEU A 108 5.65 -10.47 17.86
N ARG A 109 6.59 -9.62 18.30
CA ARG A 109 7.84 -10.07 18.89
C ARG A 109 7.73 -10.08 20.40
#